data_AF-A0A8J6T3Z4-F1
#
_entry.id   AF-A0A8J6T3Z4-F1
#
_cell.length_a   1.000
_cell.length_b   1.000
_cell.length_c   1.000
_cell.angle_alpha   90.00
_cell.angle_beta   90.00
_cell.angle_gamma   90.00
#
_symmetry.space_group_name_H-M   'P 1'
#
loop_
_entity.id
_entity.type
_entity.pdbx_description
1 polymer ?
#
loop_
_entity_poly.entity_id
_entity_poly.type
_entity_poly.pdbx_seq_one_letter_code
_entity_poly.pdbx_strand_id
1 'polypeptide(L)'
;MDHPERAITAHWTIPAHLSRMVEIVCGEKTSAGTRDMIFELLKTVGKHPVLCKDSPGFIHNYLQFALINAALTLIKQEVASPEDIDSVVRNGFGLRLASVGPIQFLDMCGLDTVQNVLKYLHETTGNAGYEPPNIIKEKVDKGELGVKTGKGFYNYEKPGSDDFWEQTNRKIIKTLKAFKET
;
A
#
# COMPACT_ATOMS: atom_id res chain seq x y z
N MET A 1 -27.14 -10.42 -17.98
CA MET A 1 -27.49 -9.19 -17.25
C MET A 1 -27.79 -8.12 -18.28
N ASP A 2 -28.98 -7.54 -18.25
CA ASP A 2 -29.50 -6.74 -19.37
C ASP A 2 -29.01 -5.27 -19.37
N HIS A 3 -28.45 -4.82 -18.24
CA HIS A 3 -27.97 -3.46 -18.03
C HIS A 3 -26.61 -3.42 -17.31
N PRO A 4 -25.55 -3.97 -17.94
CA PRO A 4 -24.25 -4.10 -17.33
C PRO A 4 -23.58 -2.75 -17.03
N GLU A 5 -24.02 -1.66 -17.67
CA GLU A 5 -23.51 -0.31 -17.42
C GLU A 5 -23.81 0.23 -16.02
N ARG A 6 -24.78 -0.39 -15.34
CA ARG A 6 -25.20 -0.07 -13.96
C ARG A 6 -24.60 -1.01 -12.92
N ALA A 7 -23.92 -2.08 -13.34
CA ALA A 7 -23.20 -2.96 -12.42
C ALA A 7 -21.87 -2.34 -11.99
N ILE A 8 -21.57 -2.45 -10.69
CA ILE A 8 -20.30 -2.06 -10.10
C ILE A 8 -20.12 -2.81 -8.78
N THR A 9 -18.88 -3.16 -8.44
CA THR A 9 -18.59 -3.79 -7.15
C THR A 9 -18.09 -2.75 -6.17
N ALA A 10 -18.72 -2.67 -5.00
CA ALA A 10 -18.21 -1.97 -3.84
C ALA A 10 -17.73 -3.02 -2.83
N HIS A 11 -16.42 -3.25 -2.76
CA HIS A 11 -15.81 -4.23 -1.86
C HIS A 11 -15.47 -3.56 -0.52
N TRP A 12 -16.21 -3.94 0.51
CA TRP A 12 -16.08 -3.40 1.86
C TRP A 12 -15.08 -4.20 2.68
N THR A 13 -14.27 -3.51 3.47
CA THR A 13 -13.39 -4.16 4.44
C THR A 13 -14.11 -4.40 5.77
N ILE A 14 -13.81 -5.53 6.42
CA ILE A 14 -14.48 -5.98 7.63
C ILE A 14 -13.77 -5.41 8.88
N PRO A 15 -14.53 -4.90 9.88
CA PRO A 15 -15.97 -4.72 9.89
C PRO A 15 -16.40 -3.45 9.14
N ALA A 16 -17.39 -3.59 8.25
CA ALA A 16 -17.78 -2.56 7.28
C ALA A 16 -18.25 -1.25 7.91
N HIS A 17 -18.76 -1.27 9.15
CA HIS A 17 -19.20 -0.07 9.86
C HIS A 17 -18.03 0.74 10.44
N LEU A 18 -16.93 0.10 10.84
CA LEU A 18 -15.75 0.78 11.40
C LEU A 18 -14.72 1.13 10.33
N SER A 19 -14.47 0.23 9.39
CA SER A 19 -13.47 0.49 8.36
C SER A 19 -13.93 1.63 7.45
N ARG A 20 -12.99 2.51 7.09
CA ARG A 20 -13.25 3.62 6.18
C ARG A 20 -13.14 3.18 4.73
N MET A 21 -12.32 2.18 4.41
CA MET A 21 -11.96 1.85 3.04
C MET A 21 -13.03 1.01 2.33
N VAL A 22 -13.35 1.40 1.10
CA VAL A 22 -14.19 0.63 0.17
C VAL A 22 -13.53 0.65 -1.22
N GLU A 23 -13.27 -0.51 -1.81
CA GLU A 23 -12.78 -0.57 -3.20
C GLU A 23 -13.96 -0.52 -4.17
N ILE A 24 -13.91 0.40 -5.11
CA ILE A 24 -14.86 0.51 -6.21
C ILE A 24 -14.23 -0.11 -7.44
N VAL A 25 -14.78 -1.25 -7.86
CA VAL A 25 -14.29 -2.04 -8.98
C VAL A 25 -15.22 -1.84 -10.17
N CYS A 26 -14.70 -1.20 -11.21
CA CYS A 26 -15.42 -1.02 -12.46
C CYS A 26 -15.20 -2.24 -13.36
N GLY A 27 -16.29 -2.89 -13.75
CA GLY A 27 -16.25 -3.89 -14.81
C GLY A 27 -16.07 -3.20 -16.17
N GLU A 28 -15.77 -3.99 -17.20
CA GLU A 28 -15.50 -3.48 -18.56
C GLU A 28 -16.61 -2.58 -19.13
N LYS A 29 -17.87 -2.86 -18.75
CA LYS A 29 -19.05 -2.13 -19.24
C LYS A 29 -19.58 -1.09 -18.25
N THR A 30 -19.05 -1.00 -17.04
CA THR A 30 -19.53 -0.06 -16.01
C THR A 30 -19.41 1.38 -16.53
N SER A 31 -20.50 2.15 -16.50
CA SER A 31 -20.47 3.53 -16.97
C SER A 31 -19.71 4.45 -16.00
N ALA A 32 -19.11 5.52 -16.53
CA ALA A 32 -18.51 6.57 -15.71
C ALA A 32 -19.54 7.21 -14.75
N GLY A 33 -20.79 7.39 -15.18
CA GLY A 33 -21.86 7.91 -14.34
C GLY A 33 -22.15 7.02 -13.13
N THR A 34 -22.18 5.69 -13.32
CA THR A 34 -22.34 4.71 -12.23
C THR A 34 -21.16 4.80 -11.25
N ARG A 35 -19.93 4.84 -11.78
CA ARG A 35 -18.70 4.97 -10.98
C ARG A 35 -18.73 6.23 -10.12
N ASP A 36 -18.97 7.38 -10.75
CA ASP A 36 -18.89 8.70 -10.09
C ASP A 36 -20.00 8.86 -9.05
N MET A 37 -21.21 8.35 -9.34
CA MET A 37 -22.33 8.32 -8.38
C MET A 37 -21.97 7.52 -7.13
N ILE A 38 -21.45 6.29 -7.28
CA ILE A 38 -21.08 5.45 -6.13
C ILE A 38 -19.89 6.03 -5.36
N PHE A 39 -18.92 6.62 -6.07
CA PHE A 39 -17.78 7.27 -5.45
C PHE A 39 -18.21 8.42 -4.54
N GLU A 40 -19.08 9.31 -5.01
CA GLU A 40 -19.55 10.43 -4.19
C GLU A 40 -20.54 9.99 -3.09
N LEU A 41 -21.37 8.97 -3.33
CA LEU A 41 -22.21 8.38 -2.30
C LEU A 41 -21.38 7.88 -1.11
N LEU A 42 -20.32 7.12 -1.39
CA LEU A 42 -19.45 6.55 -0.35
C LEU A 42 -18.72 7.64 0.44
N LYS A 43 -18.25 8.70 -0.24
CA LYS A 43 -17.67 9.86 0.46
C LYS A 43 -18.68 10.55 1.38
N THR A 44 -19.93 10.71 0.91
CA THR A 44 -20.99 11.38 1.68
C THR A 44 -21.30 10.63 2.98
N VAL A 45 -21.23 9.30 2.99
CA VAL A 45 -21.42 8.48 4.19
C VAL A 45 -20.14 8.28 5.02
N GLY A 46 -19.11 9.08 4.78
CA GLY A 46 -17.86 9.09 5.57
C GLY A 46 -16.89 7.94 5.24
N LYS A 47 -17.09 7.25 4.10
CA LYS A 47 -16.15 6.23 3.61
C LYS A 47 -15.06 6.88 2.75
N HIS A 48 -14.02 6.09 2.51
CA HIS A 48 -12.85 6.42 1.71
C HIS A 48 -12.82 5.47 0.51
N PRO A 49 -13.54 5.81 -0.58
CA PRO A 49 -13.56 4.98 -1.78
C PRO A 49 -12.22 5.02 -2.52
N VAL A 50 -11.77 3.87 -3.01
CA VAL A 50 -10.59 3.72 -3.86
C VAL A 50 -11.02 3.07 -5.16
N LEU A 51 -10.68 3.68 -6.30
CA LEU A 51 -10.95 3.10 -7.61
C LEU A 51 -9.90 2.03 -7.93
N CYS A 52 -10.35 0.86 -8.37
CA CYS A 52 -9.46 -0.14 -8.95
C CYS A 52 -10.08 -0.77 -10.21
N LYS A 53 -9.21 -1.30 -11.08
CA LYS A 53 -9.65 -2.14 -12.19
C LYS A 53 -10.11 -3.49 -11.64
N ASP A 54 -10.95 -4.17 -12.41
CA ASP A 54 -11.31 -5.55 -12.12
C ASP A 54 -10.08 -6.45 -12.31
N SER A 55 -9.57 -6.98 -11.20
CA SER A 55 -8.45 -7.90 -11.14
C SER A 55 -8.67 -8.88 -10.00
N PRO A 56 -8.21 -10.15 -10.11
CA PRO A 56 -8.34 -11.12 -9.04
C PRO A 56 -7.77 -10.59 -7.71
N GLY A 57 -8.64 -10.47 -6.70
CA GLY A 57 -8.27 -9.96 -5.38
C GLY A 57 -8.17 -8.43 -5.25
N PHE A 58 -8.54 -7.67 -6.29
CA PHE A 58 -8.51 -6.20 -6.31
C PHE A 58 -7.14 -5.67 -5.82
N ILE A 59 -7.10 -4.59 -5.04
CA ILE A 59 -5.86 -4.09 -4.45
C ILE A 59 -5.69 -4.68 -3.04
N HIS A 60 -6.74 -4.61 -2.22
CA HIS A 60 -6.68 -4.97 -0.80
C HIS A 60 -6.32 -6.45 -0.59
N ASN A 61 -7.09 -7.36 -1.19
CA ASN A 61 -6.85 -8.79 -0.96
C ASN A 61 -5.55 -9.24 -1.63
N TYR A 62 -5.19 -8.67 -2.78
CA TYR A 62 -3.89 -8.95 -3.41
C TYR A 62 -2.73 -8.66 -2.46
N LEU A 63 -2.68 -7.45 -1.87
CA LEU A 63 -1.63 -7.07 -0.93
C LEU A 63 -1.69 -7.87 0.38
N GLN A 64 -2.90 -8.13 0.89
CA GLN A 64 -3.10 -8.91 2.11
C GLN A 64 -2.58 -10.35 1.94
N PHE A 65 -2.92 -11.02 0.84
CA PHE A 65 -2.48 -12.39 0.61
C PHE A 65 -1.00 -12.48 0.19
N ALA A 66 -0.41 -11.43 -0.39
CA ALA A 66 1.03 -11.38 -0.59
C ALA A 66 1.78 -11.42 0.76
N LEU A 67 1.31 -10.66 1.76
CA LEU A 67 1.87 -10.69 3.12
C LEU A 67 1.64 -12.05 3.80
N ILE A 68 0.42 -12.59 3.73
CA ILE A 68 0.08 -13.89 4.34
C ILE A 68 0.94 -15.01 3.74
N ASN A 69 1.10 -15.04 2.41
CA ASN A 69 1.92 -16.05 1.75
C ASN A 69 3.38 -15.97 2.20
N ALA A 70 3.94 -14.75 2.30
CA ALA A 70 5.30 -14.56 2.82
C ALA A 70 5.44 -15.04 4.28
N ALA A 71 4.46 -14.73 5.14
CA ALA A 71 4.43 -15.21 6.52
C ALA A 71 4.39 -16.75 6.61
N LEU A 72 3.52 -17.39 5.81
CA LEU A 72 3.43 -18.85 5.76
C LEU A 72 4.72 -19.50 5.24
N THR A 73 5.42 -18.85 4.30
CA THR A 73 6.75 -19.29 3.86
C THR A 73 7.76 -19.27 5.00
N LEU A 74 7.80 -18.21 5.81
CA LEU A 74 8.71 -18.11 6.97
C LEU A 74 8.42 -19.17 8.03
N ILE A 75 7.15 -19.45 8.31
CA ILE A 75 6.72 -20.52 9.22
C ILE A 75 7.18 -21.88 8.69
N LYS A 76 6.92 -22.15 7.41
CA LYS A 76 7.30 -23.42 6.76
C LYS A 76 8.83 -23.63 6.77
N GLN A 77 9.60 -22.56 6.70
CA GLN A 77 11.06 -22.57 6.75
C GLN A 77 11.62 -22.55 8.18
N GLU A 78 10.75 -22.59 9.20
CA GLU A 78 11.12 -22.54 10.63
C GLU A 78 11.96 -21.31 11.00
N VAL A 79 11.80 -20.19 10.26
CA VAL A 79 12.54 -18.95 10.49
C VAL A 79 12.03 -18.22 11.74
N ALA A 80 10.73 -18.28 11.99
CA ALA A 80 10.09 -17.61 13.12
C ALA A 80 8.78 -18.31 13.49
N SER A 81 8.38 -18.16 14.76
CA SER A 81 7.06 -18.57 15.23
C SER A 81 5.95 -17.68 14.63
N PRO A 82 4.70 -18.17 14.54
CA PRO A 82 3.56 -17.32 14.16
C PRO A 82 3.44 -16.06 15.03
N GLU A 83 3.69 -16.18 16.33
CA GLU A 83 3.62 -15.09 17.31
C GLU A 83 4.67 -14.00 17.04
N ASP A 84 5.90 -14.41 16.72
CA ASP A 84 6.99 -13.47 16.40
C ASP A 84 6.73 -12.77 15.07
N ILE A 85 6.20 -13.47 14.06
CA ILE A 85 5.82 -12.84 12.78
C ILE A 85 4.74 -11.79 13.01
N ASP A 86 3.68 -12.13 13.76
CA ASP A 86 2.63 -11.18 14.10
C ASP A 86 3.16 -9.99 14.90
N SER A 87 4.14 -10.21 15.77
CA SER A 87 4.80 -9.14 16.53
C SER A 87 5.59 -8.20 15.61
N VAL A 88 6.38 -8.75 14.68
CA VAL A 88 7.13 -7.96 13.69
C VAL A 88 6.20 -7.16 12.78
N VAL A 89 5.09 -7.73 12.33
CA VAL A 89 4.11 -7.02 11.51
C VAL A 89 3.43 -5.92 12.32
N ARG A 90 2.85 -6.24 13.48
CA ARG A 90 2.08 -5.27 14.27
C ARG A 90 2.95 -4.13 14.82
N ASN A 91 4.09 -4.46 15.41
CA ASN A 91 4.96 -3.51 16.10
C ASN A 91 6.03 -2.88 15.19
N GLY A 92 6.33 -3.51 14.05
CA GLY A 92 7.28 -3.01 13.07
C GLY A 92 6.60 -2.23 11.95
N PHE A 93 6.61 -2.78 10.74
CA PHE A 93 6.19 -2.02 9.56
C PHE A 93 4.67 -1.79 9.51
N GLY A 94 3.82 -2.63 10.13
CA GLY A 94 2.37 -2.42 10.17
C GLY A 94 1.98 -1.14 10.89
N LEU A 95 2.62 -0.83 12.02
CA LEU A 95 2.47 0.46 12.72
C LEU A 95 2.82 1.64 11.81
N ARG A 96 3.91 1.51 11.03
CA ARG A 96 4.33 2.52 10.06
C ARG A 96 3.34 2.65 8.90
N LEU A 97 2.80 1.56 8.38
CA LEU A 97 1.89 1.54 7.24
C LEU A 97 0.57 2.30 7.50
N ALA A 98 0.13 2.36 8.76
CA ALA A 98 -1.01 3.20 9.16
C ALA A 98 -0.74 4.71 8.99
N SER A 99 0.52 5.12 8.96
CA SER A 99 0.94 6.53 8.90
C SER A 99 1.42 6.95 7.50
N VAL A 100 2.05 6.03 6.78
CA VAL A 100 2.60 6.23 5.43
C VAL A 100 2.41 4.97 4.59
N GLY A 101 1.77 5.09 3.42
CA GLY A 101 1.54 3.97 2.52
C GLY A 101 2.86 3.40 1.95
N PRO A 102 2.84 2.16 1.42
CA PRO A 102 4.07 1.50 0.97
C PRO A 102 4.77 2.27 -0.15
N ILE A 103 4.04 2.83 -1.11
CA ILE A 103 4.62 3.57 -2.25
C ILE A 103 5.24 4.90 -1.80
N GLN A 104 4.55 5.65 -0.93
CA GLN A 104 5.09 6.88 -0.36
C GLN A 104 6.33 6.61 0.49
N PHE A 105 6.37 5.47 1.19
CA PHE A 105 7.55 5.04 1.92
C PHE A 105 8.75 4.75 1.01
N LEU A 106 8.54 4.17 -0.19
CA LEU A 106 9.64 3.98 -1.14
C LEU A 106 10.26 5.32 -1.57
N ASP A 107 9.44 6.31 -1.89
CA ASP A 107 9.90 7.66 -2.21
C ASP A 107 10.60 8.33 -1.03
N MET A 108 10.17 8.02 0.20
CA MET A 108 10.81 8.53 1.42
C MET A 108 12.17 7.89 1.67
N CYS A 109 12.33 6.60 1.38
CA CYS A 109 13.61 5.89 1.49
C CYS A 109 14.61 6.32 0.41
N GLY A 110 14.13 6.61 -0.79
CA GLY A 110 14.95 6.79 -1.99
C GLY A 110 14.86 5.59 -2.92
N LEU A 111 14.40 5.80 -4.16
CA LEU A 111 14.16 4.70 -5.10
C LEU A 111 15.46 3.99 -5.56
N ASP A 112 16.58 4.69 -5.58
CA ASP A 112 17.92 4.14 -5.79
C ASP A 112 18.35 3.22 -4.63
N THR A 113 18.11 3.65 -3.38
CA THR A 113 18.36 2.82 -2.20
C THR A 113 17.50 1.55 -2.24
N VAL A 114 16.22 1.69 -2.56
CA VAL A 114 15.30 0.55 -2.74
C VAL A 114 15.80 -0.39 -3.84
N GLN A 115 16.23 0.14 -4.99
CA GLN A 115 16.78 -0.65 -6.08
C GLN A 115 18.01 -1.46 -5.62
N ASN A 116 18.92 -0.84 -4.86
CA ASN A 116 20.13 -1.49 -4.36
C ASN A 116 19.81 -2.62 -3.37
N VAL A 117 18.84 -2.40 -2.46
CA VAL A 117 18.38 -3.45 -1.53
C VAL A 117 17.78 -4.62 -2.29
N LEU A 118 16.94 -4.37 -3.30
CA LEU A 118 16.34 -5.41 -4.13
C LEU A 118 17.42 -6.20 -4.90
N LYS A 119 18.39 -5.53 -5.53
CA LYS A 119 19.53 -6.20 -6.19
C LYS A 119 20.29 -7.11 -5.22
N TYR A 120 20.64 -6.59 -4.05
CA TYR A 120 21.35 -7.36 -3.03
C TYR A 120 20.56 -8.61 -2.59
N LEU A 121 19.26 -8.47 -2.33
CA LEU A 121 18.41 -9.59 -1.94
C LEU A 121 18.28 -10.62 -3.07
N HIS A 122 18.13 -10.17 -4.32
CA HIS A 122 18.06 -11.05 -5.48
C HIS A 122 19.36 -11.84 -5.67
N GLU A 123 20.51 -11.17 -5.63
CA GLU A 123 21.84 -11.78 -5.77
C GLU A 123 22.14 -12.77 -4.63
N THR A 124 21.74 -12.44 -3.40
CA THR A 124 22.01 -13.27 -2.22
C THR A 124 21.10 -14.50 -2.14
N THR A 125 19.82 -14.35 -2.50
CA THR A 125 18.82 -15.42 -2.29
C THR A 125 18.50 -16.21 -3.57
N GLY A 126 18.84 -15.67 -4.74
CA GLY A 126 18.40 -16.19 -6.04
C GLY A 126 16.89 -16.05 -6.30
N ASN A 127 16.14 -15.40 -5.43
CA ASN A 127 14.69 -15.28 -5.55
C ASN A 127 14.32 -14.19 -6.56
N ALA A 128 13.66 -14.59 -7.65
CA ALA A 128 13.16 -13.68 -8.70
C ALA A 128 12.18 -12.62 -8.17
N GLY A 129 11.50 -12.87 -7.04
CA GLY A 129 10.62 -11.89 -6.39
C GLY A 129 11.35 -10.66 -5.85
N TYR A 130 12.68 -10.71 -5.70
CA TYR A 130 13.50 -9.56 -5.33
C TYR A 130 14.15 -8.86 -6.53
N GLU A 131 13.93 -9.32 -7.76
CA GLU A 131 14.46 -8.61 -8.92
C GLU A 131 13.88 -7.18 -8.95
N PRO A 132 14.72 -6.13 -9.06
CA PRO A 132 14.22 -4.76 -9.10
C PRO A 132 13.23 -4.56 -10.26
N PRO A 133 11.97 -4.16 -9.99
CA PRO A 133 10.98 -3.93 -11.03
C PRO A 133 11.41 -2.84 -12.01
N ASN A 134 11.06 -2.99 -13.29
CA ASN A 134 11.40 -2.02 -14.33
C ASN A 134 10.89 -0.61 -14.00
N ILE A 135 9.72 -0.48 -13.38
CA ILE A 135 9.19 0.82 -12.96
C ILE A 135 10.09 1.56 -11.95
N ILE A 136 10.84 0.83 -11.12
CA ILE A 136 11.84 1.43 -10.21
C ILE A 136 13.10 1.78 -11.02
N LYS A 137 13.59 0.88 -11.88
CA LYS A 137 14.75 1.12 -12.75
C LYS A 137 14.57 2.41 -13.58
N GLU A 138 13.44 2.55 -14.28
CA GLU A 138 13.13 3.72 -15.10
C GLU A 138 13.09 5.04 -14.31
N LYS A 139 12.63 5.01 -13.06
CA LYS A 139 12.60 6.20 -12.19
C LYS A 139 14.00 6.58 -11.73
N VAL A 140 14.81 5.59 -11.35
CA VAL A 140 16.22 5.80 -10.97
C VAL A 140 17.01 6.39 -12.15
N ASP A 141 16.84 5.84 -13.36
CA ASP A 141 17.51 6.32 -14.57
C ASP A 141 17.14 7.77 -14.92
N LYS A 142 15.92 8.20 -14.57
CA LYS A 142 15.44 9.58 -14.73
C LYS A 142 15.83 10.52 -13.58
N GLY A 143 16.50 10.02 -12.54
CA GLY A 143 16.79 10.80 -11.33
C GLY A 143 15.55 11.12 -10.49
N GLU A 144 14.43 10.41 -10.69
CA GLU A 144 13.20 10.53 -9.91
C GLU A 144 13.30 9.68 -8.64
N LEU A 145 14.17 10.08 -7.70
CA LEU A 145 14.53 9.27 -6.54
C LEU A 145 13.60 9.43 -5.33
N GLY A 146 12.48 10.15 -5.47
CA GLY A 146 11.54 10.40 -4.39
C GLY A 146 11.74 11.76 -3.74
N VAL A 147 11.62 11.80 -2.41
CA VAL A 147 11.58 13.07 -1.64
C VAL A 147 12.86 13.85 -1.80
N LYS A 148 14.02 13.19 -1.82
CA LYS A 148 15.34 13.84 -1.94
C LYS A 148 15.57 14.57 -3.27
N THR A 149 14.82 14.22 -4.31
CA THR A 149 14.89 14.87 -5.64
C THR A 149 13.61 15.63 -6.00
N GLY A 150 12.64 15.71 -5.08
CA GLY A 150 11.35 16.37 -5.33
C GLY A 150 10.37 15.57 -6.17
N LYS A 151 10.75 14.37 -6.62
CA LYS A 151 9.91 13.55 -7.50
C LYS A 151 10.30 12.08 -7.42
N GLY A 152 9.32 11.22 -7.21
CA GLY A 152 9.40 9.76 -7.32
C GLY A 152 8.10 9.22 -7.93
N PHE A 153 7.37 8.39 -7.20
CA PHE A 153 5.97 8.08 -7.53
C PHE A 153 5.02 9.27 -7.30
N TYR A 154 5.38 10.17 -6.38
CA TYR A 154 4.68 11.43 -6.14
C TYR A 154 5.59 12.63 -6.42
N ASN A 155 4.99 13.83 -6.50
CA ASN A 155 5.71 15.10 -6.56
C ASN A 155 5.79 15.71 -5.16
N TYR A 156 6.94 16.30 -4.83
CA TYR A 156 7.24 16.87 -3.52
C TYR A 156 7.76 18.30 -3.67
N GLU A 157 7.09 19.25 -3.00
CA GLU A 157 7.40 20.69 -3.09
C GLU A 157 8.70 21.09 -2.37
N LYS A 158 9.12 20.29 -1.37
CA LYS A 158 10.30 20.55 -0.55
C LYS A 158 11.31 19.39 -0.64
N PRO A 159 12.09 19.32 -1.74
CA PRO A 159 13.07 18.27 -1.93
C PRO A 159 14.07 18.19 -0.77
N GLY A 160 14.32 16.97 -0.27
CA GLY A 160 15.32 16.73 0.79
C GLY A 160 14.96 17.28 2.17
N SER A 161 13.73 17.77 2.38
CA SER A 161 13.30 18.19 3.72
C SER A 161 12.94 17.01 4.62
N ASP A 162 13.17 17.18 5.92
CA ASP A 162 12.77 16.23 6.95
C ASP A 162 11.27 16.29 7.27
N ASP A 163 10.54 17.27 6.71
CA ASP A 163 9.11 17.51 6.96
C ASP A 163 8.28 16.22 6.82
N PHE A 164 8.60 15.38 5.83
CA PHE A 164 7.86 14.15 5.61
C PHE A 164 8.13 13.08 6.69
N TRP A 165 9.39 12.95 7.13
CA TRP A 165 9.75 12.09 8.26
C TRP A 165 9.09 12.57 9.55
N GLU A 166 9.14 13.87 9.83
CA GLU A 166 8.51 14.46 11.01
C GLU A 166 6.99 14.25 11.03
N GLN A 167 6.31 14.46 9.89
CA GLN A 167 4.88 14.21 9.77
C GLN A 167 4.52 12.74 9.96
N THR A 168 5.31 11.82 9.39
CA THR A 168 5.12 10.39 9.57
C THR A 168 5.31 9.98 11.02
N ASN A 169 6.38 10.43 11.66
CA ASN A 169 6.68 10.15 13.07
C ASN A 169 5.58 10.70 13.99
N ARG A 170 5.06 11.89 13.71
CA ARG A 170 3.95 12.49 14.48
C ARG A 170 2.69 11.62 14.41
N LYS A 171 2.36 11.05 13.24
CA LYS A 171 1.22 10.13 13.09
C LYS A 171 1.46 8.83 13.86
N ILE A 172 2.67 8.25 13.78
CA ILE A 172 3.04 7.05 14.54
C ILE A 172 2.87 7.30 16.05
N ILE A 173 3.39 8.42 16.57
CA ILE A 173 3.25 8.81 17.98
C ILE A 173 1.78 8.92 18.37
N LYS A 174 0.93 9.50 17.52
CA LYS A 174 -0.51 9.60 17.77
C LYS A 174 -1.18 8.23 17.86
N THR A 175 -0.84 7.32 16.94
CA THR A 175 -1.34 5.93 16.95
C THR A 175 -0.90 5.19 18.22
N LEU A 176 0.38 5.31 18.60
CA LEU A 176 0.90 4.69 19.82
C LEU A 176 0.23 5.21 21.10
N LYS A 177 -0.12 6.50 21.15
CA LYS A 177 -0.89 7.06 22.28
C LYS A 177 -2.29 6.46 22.35
N ALA A 178 -2.98 6.34 21.22
CA ALA A 178 -4.31 5.72 21.17
C ALA A 178 -4.31 4.26 21.64
N PHE A 179 -3.26 3.48 21.33
CA PHE A 179 -3.12 2.10 21.82
C PHE A 179 -2.81 1.98 23.32
N LYS A 180 -2.32 3.05 23.98
CA LYS A 180 -2.09 3.06 25.44
C LYS A 180 -3.35 3.45 26.22
N GLU A 181 -4.32 4.06 25.57
CA GLU A 181 -5.59 4.51 26.16
C GLU A 181 -6.68 3.43 26.09
N THR A 182 -6.36 2.26 25.51
CA THR A 182 -7.21 1.06 25.38
C THR A 182 -6.65 -0.08 26.21
#